data_AF-A0A530APV2-F1
#
_entry.id   AF-A0A530APV2-F1
#
_cell.length_a   1.000
_cell.length_b   1.000
_cell.length_c   1.000
_cell.angle_alpha   90.00
_cell.angle_beta   90.00
_cell.angle_gamma   90.00
#
_symmetry.space_group_name_H-M   'P 1'
#
loop_
_entity.id
_entity.type
_entity.pdbx_description
1 polymer ?
#
loop_
_entity_poly.entity_id
_entity_poly.type
_entity_poly.pdbx_seq_one_letter_code
_entity_poly.pdbx_strand_id
1 'polypeptide(L)'
;MDKRIFWLALGSFAISTEGFVISSLLPDIASDAGISVPLAAFALAYAIGAPVLATLTGEWDRRRVILWTLVFFVIGNIVAALSSSFELLLIARIVMALSSGLFAATAQATATVVPP
;
A
#
# COMPACT_ATOMS: atom_id res chain seq x y z
N MET A 1 24.28 9.41 5.73
CA MET A 1 23.07 8.59 5.56
C MET A 1 23.27 7.66 4.38
N ASP A 2 23.12 6.36 4.60
CA ASP A 2 23.17 5.39 3.50
C ASP A 2 22.09 5.74 2.46
N LYS A 3 22.46 5.79 1.17
CA LYS A 3 21.55 6.08 0.06
C LYS A 3 20.34 5.15 0.06
N ARG A 4 20.48 3.94 0.60
CA ARG A 4 19.41 2.95 0.73
C ARG A 4 18.29 3.42 1.66
N ILE A 5 18.62 4.03 2.79
CA ILE A 5 17.64 4.53 3.77
C ILE A 5 16.84 5.69 3.17
N PHE A 6 17.47 6.55 2.37
CA PHE A 6 16.77 7.64 1.69
C PHE A 6 15.66 7.13 0.77
N TRP A 7 15.93 6.11 -0.04
CA TRP A 7 14.91 5.53 -0.94
C TRP A 7 13.79 4.81 -0.19
N LEU A 8 14.10 4.10 0.90
CA LEU A 8 13.09 3.49 1.77
C LEU A 8 12.21 4.55 2.43
N ALA A 9 12.82 5.61 2.96
CA ALA A 9 12.11 6.73 3.56
C ALA A 9 11.20 7.43 2.54
N LEU A 10 11.69 7.65 1.31
CA LEU A 10 10.90 8.25 0.23
C LEU A 10 9.69 7.38 -0.15
N GLY A 11 9.87 6.07 -0.26
CA GLY A 11 8.77 5.14 -0.55
C GLY A 11 7.73 5.11 0.58
N SER A 12 8.18 5.04 1.84
CA SER A 12 7.30 5.13 3.00
C SER A 12 6.53 6.45 3.03
N PHE A 13 7.20 7.56 2.75
CA PHE A 13 6.58 8.89 2.69
C PHE A 13 5.49 8.96 1.62
N ALA A 14 5.76 8.46 0.41
CA ALA A 14 4.79 8.45 -0.68
C ALA A 14 3.53 7.63 -0.34
N ILE A 15 3.71 6.43 0.21
CA ILE A 15 2.61 5.54 0.60
C ILE A 15 1.80 6.14 1.76
N SER A 16 2.45 6.69 2.78
CA SER A 16 1.74 7.32 3.89
C SER A 16 0.95 8.56 3.45
N THR A 17 1.52 9.38 2.56
CA THR A 17 0.85 10.57 2.03
C THR A 17 -0.47 10.21 1.35
N GLU A 18 -0.47 9.17 0.52
CA GLU A 18 -1.67 8.66 -0.14
C GLU A 18 -2.73 8.20 0.89
N GLY A 19 -2.34 7.40 1.88
CA GLY A 19 -3.25 6.95 2.94
C GLY A 19 -3.93 8.11 3.69
N PHE A 20 -3.19 9.19 3.98
CA PHE A 20 -3.76 10.38 4.63
C PHE A 20 -4.72 11.16 3.73
N VAL A 21 -4.37 11.37 2.46
CA VAL A 21 -5.24 12.08 1.50
C VAL A 21 -6.59 11.38 1.39
N ILE A 22 -6.60 10.05 1.31
CA ILE A 22 -7.83 9.27 1.21
C ILE A 22 -8.66 9.33 2.48
N SER A 23 -8.02 9.26 3.65
CA SER A 23 -8.74 9.37 4.92
C SER A 23 -9.53 10.68 5.03
N SER A 24 -9.05 11.75 4.37
CA SER A 24 -9.72 13.05 4.35
C SER A 24 -10.92 13.11 3.39
N LEU A 25 -10.87 12.38 2.27
CA LEU A 25 -11.94 12.32 1.26
C LEU A 25 -13.01 11.27 1.58
N LEU A 26 -12.72 10.40 2.54
CA LEU A 26 -13.55 9.26 2.89
C LEU A 26 -14.95 9.63 3.40
N PRO A 27 -15.14 10.69 4.22
CA PRO A 27 -16.47 11.14 4.62
C PRO A 27 -17.32 11.55 3.42
N ASP A 28 -16.71 12.25 2.46
CA ASP A 28 -17.39 12.70 1.24
C ASP A 28 -17.78 11.50 0.37
N ILE A 29 -16.87 10.54 0.15
CA ILE A 29 -17.14 9.29 -0.59
C ILE A 29 -18.24 8.47 0.10
N ALA A 30 -18.21 8.36 1.44
CA ALA A 30 -19.22 7.62 2.19
C ALA A 30 -20.61 8.29 2.12
N SER A 31 -20.65 9.63 2.07
CA SER A 31 -21.89 10.39 1.92
C SER A 31 -22.50 10.23 0.53
N ASP A 32 -21.66 10.20 -0.51
CA ASP A 32 -22.08 10.12 -1.91
C ASP A 32 -22.45 8.68 -2.33
N ALA A 33 -21.77 7.67 -1.75
CA ALA A 33 -22.03 6.25 -2.03
C ALA A 33 -23.01 5.59 -1.05
N GLY A 34 -23.32 6.23 0.09
CA GLY A 34 -24.18 5.69 1.16
C GLY A 34 -23.62 4.45 1.89
N ILE A 35 -22.35 4.09 1.67
CA ILE A 35 -21.76 2.81 2.07
C ILE A 35 -20.30 3.01 2.54
N SER A 36 -19.96 2.59 3.78
CA SER A 36 -18.61 2.71 4.39
C SER A 36 -17.63 1.57 4.04
N VAL A 37 -18.01 0.69 3.11
CA VAL A 37 -17.31 -0.56 2.75
C VAL A 37 -15.87 -0.38 2.25
N PRO A 38 -15.49 0.66 1.49
CA PRO A 38 -14.13 0.78 0.95
C PRO A 38 -13.04 0.83 2.03
N LEU A 39 -13.33 1.48 3.17
CA LEU A 39 -12.39 1.58 4.28
C LEU A 39 -12.18 0.25 4.97
N ALA A 40 -13.28 -0.45 5.27
CA ALA A 40 -13.23 -1.74 5.93
C ALA A 40 -12.49 -2.76 5.05
N ALA A 41 -12.75 -2.74 3.74
CA ALA A 41 -12.06 -3.58 2.77
C ALA A 41 -10.55 -3.28 2.72
N PHE A 42 -10.16 -2.00 2.67
CA PHE A 42 -8.74 -1.61 2.69
C PHE A 42 -8.05 -2.04 3.98
N ALA A 43 -8.64 -1.76 5.14
CA ALA A 43 -8.06 -2.09 6.43
C ALA A 43 -7.93 -3.62 6.63
N LEU A 44 -8.94 -4.39 6.24
CA LEU A 44 -8.92 -5.85 6.29
C LEU A 44 -7.88 -6.43 5.33
N ALA A 45 -7.84 -5.94 4.08
CA ALA A 45 -6.85 -6.36 3.09
C ALA A 45 -5.43 -6.05 3.56
N TYR A 46 -5.20 -4.88 4.15
CA TYR A 46 -3.90 -4.51 4.70
C TYR A 46 -3.53 -5.41 5.89
N ALA A 47 -4.42 -5.55 6.87
CA ALA A 47 -4.17 -6.29 8.11
C ALA A 47 -3.90 -7.78 7.88
N ILE A 48 -4.63 -8.41 6.94
CA ILE A 48 -4.51 -9.83 6.65
C ILE A 48 -3.47 -10.08 5.56
N GLY A 49 -3.48 -9.25 4.51
CA GLY A 49 -2.63 -9.46 3.35
C GLY A 49 -1.17 -9.16 3.58
N ALA A 50 -0.83 -8.19 4.44
CA ALA A 50 0.56 -7.90 4.77
C ALA A 50 1.30 -9.12 5.36
N PRO A 51 0.82 -9.79 6.44
CA PRO A 51 1.50 -10.97 6.96
C PRO A 51 1.47 -12.16 5.98
N VAL A 52 0.36 -12.37 5.26
CA VAL A 52 0.27 -13.47 4.28
C VAL A 52 1.25 -13.28 3.12
N LEU A 53 1.35 -12.09 2.55
CA LEU A 53 2.29 -11.82 1.48
C LEU A 53 3.74 -11.80 1.99
N ALA A 54 3.97 -11.32 3.22
CA ALA A 54 5.30 -11.34 3.83
C ALA A 54 5.82 -12.77 4.03
N THR A 55 4.95 -13.71 4.44
CA THR A 55 5.34 -15.12 4.55
C THR A 55 5.58 -15.74 3.17
N LEU A 56 4.72 -15.48 2.20
CA LEU A 56 4.87 -16.01 0.83
C LEU A 56 6.12 -15.48 0.11
N THR A 57 6.54 -14.25 0.39
CA THR A 57 7.71 -13.62 -0.21
C THR A 57 8.97 -13.69 0.66
N GLY A 58 8.93 -14.44 1.77
CA GLY A 58 10.02 -14.47 2.76
C GLY A 58 11.37 -14.93 2.21
N GLU A 59 11.36 -15.78 1.18
CA GLU A 59 12.58 -16.28 0.51
C GLU A 59 13.04 -15.40 -0.66
N TRP A 60 12.26 -14.38 -1.03
CA TRP A 60 12.57 -13.54 -2.18
C TRP A 60 13.62 -12.48 -1.82
N ASP A 61 14.36 -12.01 -2.83
CA ASP A 61 15.22 -10.83 -2.68
C ASP A 61 14.37 -9.62 -2.28
N ARG A 62 14.68 -9.04 -1.11
CA ARG A 62 14.00 -7.88 -0.53
C ARG A 62 13.91 -6.71 -1.51
N ARG A 63 14.96 -6.49 -2.32
CA ARG A 63 14.95 -5.42 -3.33
C ARG A 63 13.87 -5.67 -4.38
N ARG A 64 13.68 -6.93 -4.79
CA ARG A 64 12.66 -7.32 -5.76
C ARG A 64 11.25 -7.15 -5.17
N VAL A 65 11.05 -7.54 -3.91
CA VAL A 65 9.76 -7.36 -3.22
C VAL A 65 9.39 -5.87 -3.12
N ILE A 66 10.32 -5.01 -2.71
CA ILE A 66 10.13 -3.55 -2.64
C ILE A 66 9.76 -2.96 -4.01
N LEU A 67 10.42 -3.39 -5.08
CA LEU A 67 10.12 -2.88 -6.42
C LEU A 67 8.73 -3.30 -6.88
N TRP A 68 8.35 -4.57 -6.67
CA TRP A 68 7.02 -5.05 -7.06
C TRP A 68 5.91 -4.37 -6.28
N THR A 69 6.06 -4.17 -4.97
CA THR A 69 5.04 -3.48 -4.18
C THR A 69 4.84 -2.05 -4.64
N LEU A 70 5.91 -1.33 -4.99
CA LEU A 70 5.80 0.01 -5.60
C LEU A 70 5.10 -0.03 -6.96
N VAL A 71 5.42 -0.98 -7.82
CA VAL A 71 4.77 -1.13 -9.14
C VAL A 71 3.27 -1.40 -8.98
N PHE A 72 2.88 -2.37 -8.15
CA PHE A 72 1.47 -2.67 -7.91
C PHE A 72 0.73 -1.52 -7.24
N PHE A 73 1.38 -0.78 -6.34
CA PHE A 73 0.81 0.41 -5.74
C PHE A 73 0.53 1.51 -6.78
N VAL A 74 1.47 1.77 -7.69
CA VAL A 74 1.28 2.75 -8.79
C VAL A 74 0.16 2.29 -9.73
N ILE A 75 0.14 1.01 -10.13
CA ILE A 75 -0.92 0.46 -10.98
C ILE A 75 -2.28 0.62 -10.30
N GLY A 76 -2.38 0.28 -9.01
CA GLY A 76 -3.61 0.46 -8.24
C GLY A 76 -4.08 1.91 -8.22
N ASN A 77 -3.18 2.87 -8.04
CA ASN A 77 -3.52 4.30 -8.10
C ASN A 77 -4.03 4.73 -9.48
N ILE A 78 -3.40 4.25 -10.56
CA ILE A 78 -3.86 4.54 -11.94
C ILE A 78 -5.26 3.96 -12.16
N VAL A 79 -5.50 2.72 -11.73
CA VAL A 79 -6.82 2.07 -11.85
C VAL A 79 -7.87 2.83 -11.04
N ALA A 80 -7.55 3.25 -9.81
CA ALA A 80 -8.45 4.06 -8.99
C ALA A 80 -8.77 5.40 -9.64
N ALA A 81 -7.76 6.08 -10.21
CA ALA A 81 -7.94 7.38 -10.88
C ALA A 81 -8.81 7.28 -12.15
N LEU A 82 -8.75 6.15 -12.86
CA LEU A 82 -9.55 5.88 -14.05
C LEU A 82 -10.87 5.17 -13.75
N SER A 83 -11.14 4.87 -12.48
CA SER A 83 -12.32 4.08 -12.11
C SER A 83 -13.61 4.88 -12.28
N SER A 84 -14.59 4.26 -12.95
CA SER A 84 -15.94 4.78 -13.11
C SER A 84 -16.99 3.94 -12.38
N SER A 85 -16.57 2.82 -11.76
CA SER A 85 -17.45 1.91 -11.02
C SER A 85 -16.90 1.61 -9.62
N PHE A 86 -17.80 1.44 -8.66
CA PHE A 86 -17.47 1.15 -7.27
C PHE A 86 -16.66 -0.15 -7.12
N GLU A 87 -17.01 -1.20 -7.87
CA GLU A 87 -16.31 -2.49 -7.82
C GLU A 87 -14.85 -2.36 -8.26
N LEU A 88 -14.60 -1.62 -9.33
CA LEU A 88 -13.25 -1.44 -9.86
C LEU A 88 -12.40 -0.57 -8.93
N LEU A 89 -13.01 0.45 -8.33
CA LEU A 89 -12.38 1.23 -7.26
C LEU A 89 -12.03 0.32 -6.08
N LEU A 90 -12.94 -0.55 -5.64
CA LEU A 90 -12.72 -1.45 -4.50
C LEU A 90 -11.60 -2.46 -4.77
N ILE A 91 -11.51 -3.02 -5.97
CA ILE A 91 -10.41 -3.88 -6.39
C ILE A 91 -9.07 -3.12 -6.33
N ALA A 92 -9.03 -1.89 -6.87
CA ALA A 92 -7.84 -1.06 -6.83
C ALA A 92 -7.40 -0.80 -5.38
N ARG A 93 -8.34 -0.53 -4.47
CA ARG A 93 -8.08 -0.35 -3.04
C ARG A 93 -7.45 -1.58 -2.40
N ILE A 94 -7.98 -2.76 -2.68
CA ILE A 94 -7.43 -4.02 -2.15
C ILE A 94 -5.99 -4.19 -2.63
N VAL A 95 -5.72 -4.01 -3.93
CA VAL A 95 -4.36 -4.13 -4.48
C VAL A 95 -3.40 -3.15 -3.81
N MET A 96 -3.82 -1.91 -3.60
CA MET A 96 -3.02 -0.87 -2.93
C MET A 96 -2.78 -1.20 -1.45
N ALA A 97 -3.78 -1.70 -0.73
CA ALA A 97 -3.67 -2.15 0.65
C ALA A 97 -2.66 -3.30 0.81
N LEU A 98 -2.75 -4.31 -0.06
CA LEU A 98 -1.83 -5.44 -0.09
C LEU A 98 -0.39 -4.99 -0.35
N SER A 99 -0.21 -4.11 -1.34
CA SER A 99 1.10 -3.62 -1.77
C SER A 99 1.76 -2.75 -0.70
N SER A 100 1.01 -1.80 -0.12
CA SER A 100 1.50 -0.92 0.93
C SER A 100 1.87 -1.69 2.21
N GLY A 101 1.08 -2.68 2.59
CA GLY A 101 1.36 -3.52 3.76
C GLY A 101 2.63 -4.35 3.60
N LEU A 102 2.81 -4.99 2.45
CA LEU A 102 4.03 -5.74 2.15
C LEU A 102 5.26 -4.83 2.05
N PHE A 103 5.11 -3.64 1.45
CA PHE A 103 6.18 -2.64 1.42
C PHE A 103 6.60 -2.25 2.84
N ALA A 104 5.64 -1.92 3.71
CA ALA A 104 5.93 -1.48 5.08
C ALA A 104 6.66 -2.57 5.89
N ALA A 105 6.25 -3.83 5.77
CA ALA A 105 6.93 -4.96 6.43
C ALA A 105 8.36 -5.13 5.90
N THR A 106 8.54 -5.15 4.57
CA THR A 106 9.85 -5.40 3.93
C THR A 106 10.82 -4.24 4.13
N ALA A 107 10.34 -3.00 4.06
CA ALA A 107 11.13 -1.79 4.25
C ALA A 107 11.66 -1.71 5.69
N GLN A 108 10.80 -1.94 6.70
CA GLN A 108 11.21 -1.97 8.10
C GLN A 108 12.23 -3.08 8.37
N ALA A 109 11.97 -4.29 7.88
CA ALA A 109 12.90 -5.40 8.04
C ALA A 109 14.25 -5.13 7.37
N THR A 110 14.28 -4.35 6.29
CA THR A 110 15.53 -3.99 5.57
C THR A 110 16.28 -2.88 6.28
N ALA A 111 15.58 -1.88 6.80
CA ALA A 111 16.17 -0.75 7.50
C ALA A 111 16.95 -1.18 8.76
N THR A 112 16.48 -2.21 9.49
CA THR A 112 17.14 -2.70 10.71
C THR A 112 18.51 -3.37 10.47
N VAL A 113 18.80 -3.77 9.23
CA VAL A 113 20.07 -4.45 8.87
C VAL A 113 21.08 -3.48 8.25
N VAL A 114 20.68 -2.24 7.95
CA VAL A 114 21.58 -1.20 7.43
C VAL A 114 22.31 -0.56 8.62
N PRO A 115 23.65 -0.64 8.69
CA PRO A 115 24.41 0.01 9.76
C PRO A 115 24.28 1.55 9.72
N PRO A 116 24.42 2.24 10.88
CA PRO A 116 24.24 3.69 10.98
C PRO A 116 25.21 4.51 10.11
#